data_AF-A0A0P7ZI22-F1
#
_entry.id   AF-A0A0P7ZI22-F1
#
_cell.length_a   1.000
_cell.length_b   1.000
_cell.length_c   1.000
_cell.angle_alpha   90.00
_cell.angle_beta   90.00
_cell.angle_gamma   90.00
#
_symmetry.space_group_name_H-M   'P 1'
#
loop_
_entity.id
_entity.type
_entity.pdbx_description
1 polymer ?
#
loop_
_entity_poly.entity_id
_entity_poly.type
_entity_poly.pdbx_seq_one_letter_code
_entity_poly.pdbx_strand_id
1 'polypeptide(L)'
;MSIDEKIQSILADIANRGSVLIAFSGGVDSSVLAALAFRALGRKAIAVTADSQTLAPGELDCAKAVAKEIGISHKTIYYDELGEPGFAENPVDRCYHCKKGLIRELKKISSRV
;
A
#
# COMPACT_ATOMS: atom_id res chain seq x y z
N MET A 1 -16.40 -5.68 20.98
CA MET A 1 -16.79 -5.47 19.58
C MET A 1 -16.72 -6.78 18.82
N SER A 2 -17.77 -7.11 18.05
CA SER A 2 -17.80 -8.22 17.10
C SER A 2 -16.93 -7.91 15.85
N ILE A 3 -16.70 -8.92 15.01
CA ILE A 3 -15.99 -8.74 13.74
C ILE A 3 -16.77 -7.78 12.82
N ASP A 4 -18.08 -7.94 12.74
CA ASP A 4 -18.94 -7.06 11.93
C ASP A 4 -18.86 -5.61 12.39
N GLU A 5 -18.88 -5.36 13.71
CA GLU A 5 -18.73 -4.02 14.27
C GLU A 5 -17.38 -3.39 13.90
N LYS A 6 -16.28 -4.19 13.91
CA LYS A 6 -14.97 -3.72 13.47
C LYS A 6 -14.96 -3.38 11.99
N ILE A 7 -15.55 -4.23 11.15
CA ILE A 7 -15.64 -4.00 9.70
C ILE A 7 -16.42 -2.72 9.40
N GLN A 8 -17.59 -2.53 10.04
CA GLN A 8 -18.39 -1.32 9.84
C GLN A 8 -17.65 -0.06 10.30
N SER A 9 -16.93 -0.12 11.42
CA SER A 9 -16.10 0.99 11.89
C SER A 9 -15.01 1.36 10.88
N ILE A 10 -14.32 0.39 10.29
CA ILE A 10 -13.29 0.62 9.27
C ILE A 10 -13.91 1.22 7.99
N LEU A 11 -15.03 0.66 7.52
CA LEU A 11 -15.72 1.17 6.32
C LEU A 11 -16.15 2.62 6.49
N ALA A 12 -16.68 2.98 7.67
CA ALA A 12 -17.07 4.35 7.99
C ALA A 12 -15.87 5.30 8.04
N ASP A 13 -14.76 4.92 8.69
CA ASP A 13 -13.54 5.74 8.73
C ASP A 13 -13.00 5.99 7.32
N ILE A 14 -12.94 4.95 6.48
CA ILE A 14 -12.46 5.08 5.10
C ILE A 14 -13.39 5.98 4.28
N ALA A 15 -14.71 5.77 4.37
CA ALA A 15 -15.69 6.56 3.61
C ALA A 15 -15.58 8.07 3.93
N ASN A 16 -15.32 8.43 5.18
CA ASN A 16 -15.17 9.82 5.62
C ASN A 16 -13.92 10.53 5.07
N ARG A 17 -12.96 9.80 4.49
CA ARG A 17 -11.74 10.38 3.89
C ARG A 17 -11.94 10.84 2.44
N GLY A 18 -13.01 10.43 1.78
CA GLY A 18 -13.36 10.84 0.41
C GLY A 18 -12.58 10.09 -0.70
N SER A 19 -11.26 9.97 -0.57
CA SER A 19 -10.39 9.14 -1.42
C SER A 19 -9.23 8.57 -0.60
N VAL A 20 -8.67 7.44 -1.02
CA VAL A 20 -7.53 6.79 -0.32
C VAL A 20 -6.53 6.14 -1.27
N LEU A 21 -5.27 6.18 -0.86
CA LEU A 21 -4.18 5.39 -1.43
C LEU A 21 -3.74 4.36 -0.38
N ILE A 22 -3.76 3.08 -0.76
CA ILE A 22 -3.32 1.97 0.07
C ILE A 22 -1.89 1.58 -0.33
N ALA A 23 -0.94 1.69 0.60
CA ALA A 23 0.38 1.08 0.44
C ALA A 23 0.19 -0.45 0.46
N PHE A 24 0.44 -1.10 -0.67
CA PHE A 24 -0.06 -2.44 -0.92
C PHE A 24 1.08 -3.41 -1.23
N SER A 25 1.27 -4.40 -0.37
CA SER A 25 2.30 -5.44 -0.53
C SER A 25 1.76 -6.75 -1.10
N GLY A 26 0.44 -6.92 -1.19
CA GLY A 26 -0.19 -8.20 -1.56
C GLY A 26 -0.36 -9.18 -0.39
N GLY A 27 0.25 -8.91 0.77
CA GLY A 27 0.04 -9.69 1.98
C GLY A 27 -1.35 -9.50 2.59
N VAL A 28 -1.79 -10.46 3.40
CA VAL A 28 -3.17 -10.56 3.94
C VAL A 28 -3.69 -9.25 4.54
N ASP A 29 -2.89 -8.56 5.36
CA ASP A 29 -3.32 -7.32 6.02
C ASP A 29 -3.61 -6.20 5.01
N SER A 30 -2.69 -6.00 4.06
CA SER A 30 -2.82 -4.98 3.03
C SER A 30 -3.96 -5.30 2.05
N SER A 31 -4.22 -6.59 1.80
CA SER A 31 -5.29 -7.09 0.94
C SER A 31 -6.67 -6.93 1.57
N VAL A 32 -6.80 -7.20 2.89
CA VAL A 32 -8.02 -6.90 3.63
C VAL A 32 -8.31 -5.40 3.61
N LEU A 33 -7.30 -4.57 3.88
CA LEU A 33 -7.48 -3.12 3.85
C LEU A 33 -7.85 -2.60 2.45
N ALA A 34 -7.20 -3.09 1.40
CA ALA A 34 -7.53 -2.74 0.02
C ALA A 34 -8.95 -3.16 -0.37
N ALA A 35 -9.39 -4.36 0.03
CA ALA A 35 -10.75 -4.84 -0.22
C ALA A 35 -11.81 -4.01 0.50
N LEU A 36 -11.58 -3.67 1.78
CA LEU A 36 -12.47 -2.78 2.53
C LEU A 36 -12.48 -1.37 1.97
N ALA A 37 -11.33 -0.86 1.52
CA ALA A 37 -11.23 0.46 0.90
C ALA A 37 -12.01 0.52 -0.42
N PHE A 38 -11.86 -0.49 -1.28
CA PHE A 38 -12.63 -0.59 -2.51
C PHE A 38 -14.13 -0.75 -2.22
N ARG A 39 -14.52 -1.53 -1.21
CA ARG A 39 -15.92 -1.66 -0.79
C ARG A 39 -16.53 -0.33 -0.32
N ALA A 40 -15.76 0.50 0.40
CA ALA A 40 -16.24 1.78 0.91
C ALA A 40 -16.27 2.89 -0.16
N LEU A 41 -15.25 2.96 -1.02
CA LEU A 41 -15.00 4.12 -1.88
C LEU A 41 -14.97 3.81 -3.39
N GLY A 42 -15.05 2.55 -3.78
CA GLY A 42 -14.97 2.10 -5.17
C GLY A 42 -13.71 2.64 -5.86
N ARG A 43 -13.91 3.34 -6.98
CA ARG A 43 -12.82 3.90 -7.80
C ARG A 43 -12.01 5.01 -7.12
N LYS A 44 -12.45 5.54 -5.97
CA LYS A 44 -11.70 6.53 -5.19
C LYS A 44 -10.69 5.89 -4.21
N ALA A 45 -10.62 4.55 -4.20
CA ALA A 45 -9.54 3.82 -3.55
C ALA A 45 -8.58 3.26 -4.61
N ILE A 46 -7.28 3.47 -4.41
CA ILE A 46 -6.24 2.85 -5.24
C ILE A 46 -5.25 2.07 -4.36
N ALA A 47 -4.71 0.98 -4.89
CA ALA A 47 -3.62 0.22 -4.29
C ALA A 47 -2.30 0.55 -5.02
N VAL A 48 -1.22 0.78 -4.27
CA VAL A 48 0.09 1.09 -4.84
C VAL A 48 1.15 0.16 -4.26
N THR A 49 1.84 -0.57 -5.13
CA THR A 49 2.98 -1.42 -4.77
C THR A 49 4.26 -0.77 -5.25
N ALA A 50 5.28 -0.74 -4.38
CA ALA A 50 6.62 -0.34 -4.77
C ALA A 50 7.37 -1.57 -5.29
N ASP A 51 7.82 -1.47 -6.54
CA ASP A 51 8.79 -2.36 -7.15
C ASP A 51 10.18 -1.86 -6.77
N SER A 52 10.91 -2.67 -6.02
CA SER A 52 12.14 -2.28 -5.34
C SER A 52 13.17 -3.40 -5.46
N GLN A 53 14.45 -3.07 -5.33
CA GLN A 53 15.53 -4.03 -5.57
C GLN A 53 15.57 -5.17 -4.53
N THR A 54 14.99 -4.95 -3.36
CA THR A 54 14.90 -5.95 -2.28
C THR A 54 13.57 -6.70 -2.24
N LEU A 55 12.64 -6.40 -3.16
CA LEU A 55 11.40 -7.15 -3.30
C LEU A 55 11.69 -8.55 -3.85
N ALA A 56 11.13 -9.60 -3.22
CA ALA A 56 11.42 -10.94 -3.69
C ALA A 56 10.77 -11.22 -5.05
N PRO A 57 11.42 -12.02 -5.93
CA PRO A 57 10.84 -12.39 -7.21
C PRO A 57 9.43 -12.95 -7.07
N GLY A 58 8.49 -12.47 -7.89
CA GLY A 58 7.10 -12.89 -7.89
C GLY A 58 6.19 -12.17 -6.89
N GLU A 59 6.70 -11.47 -5.88
CA GLU A 59 5.84 -10.72 -4.94
C GLU A 59 5.04 -9.62 -5.63
N LEU A 60 5.65 -8.92 -6.59
CA LEU A 60 4.96 -7.91 -7.39
C LEU A 60 3.80 -8.51 -8.21
N ASP A 61 4.01 -9.69 -8.79
CA ASP A 61 2.99 -10.37 -9.59
C ASP A 61 1.86 -10.90 -8.72
N CYS A 62 2.18 -11.44 -7.53
CA CYS A 62 1.20 -11.79 -6.51
C CYS A 62 0.36 -10.58 -6.10
N ALA A 63 0.99 -9.43 -5.81
CA ALA A 63 0.26 -8.21 -5.49
C ALA A 63 -0.67 -7.78 -6.63
N LYS A 64 -0.19 -7.77 -7.88
CA LYS A 64 -1.03 -7.45 -9.06
C LYS A 64 -2.23 -8.40 -9.18
N ALA A 65 -2.01 -9.70 -8.96
CA ALA A 65 -3.07 -10.72 -9.02
C ALA A 65 -4.14 -10.47 -7.94
N VAL A 66 -3.73 -10.23 -6.70
CA VAL A 66 -4.67 -9.96 -5.59
C VAL A 66 -5.43 -8.65 -5.81
N ALA A 67 -4.77 -7.58 -6.26
CA ALA A 67 -5.46 -6.32 -6.56
C ALA A 67 -6.49 -6.48 -7.68
N LYS A 68 -6.17 -7.29 -8.70
CA LYS A 68 -7.11 -7.64 -9.78
C LYS A 68 -8.31 -8.42 -9.26
N GLU A 69 -8.11 -9.38 -8.35
CA GLU A 69 -9.19 -10.14 -7.71
C GLU A 69 -10.12 -9.24 -6.88
N ILE A 70 -9.56 -8.27 -6.15
CA ILE A 70 -10.33 -7.27 -5.41
C ILE A 70 -11.11 -6.33 -6.36
N GLY A 71 -10.59 -6.09 -7.57
CA GLY A 71 -11.12 -5.12 -8.53
C GLY A 71 -10.69 -3.67 -8.27
N ILE A 72 -9.72 -3.47 -7.36
CA ILE A 72 -9.17 -2.14 -7.04
C ILE A 72 -8.17 -1.70 -8.11
N SER A 73 -8.15 -0.40 -8.43
CA SER A 73 -7.12 0.15 -9.32
C SER A 73 -5.74 -0.02 -8.69
N HIS A 74 -4.85 -0.73 -9.38
CA HIS A 74 -3.49 -0.97 -8.93
C HIS A 74 -2.48 -0.14 -9.71
N LYS A 75 -1.51 0.45 -9.02
CA LYS A 75 -0.36 1.10 -9.64
C LYS A 75 0.93 0.52 -9.07
N THR A 76 1.93 0.42 -9.93
CA THR A 76 3.29 0.11 -9.52
C THR A 76 4.13 1.38 -9.62
N ILE A 77 4.98 1.60 -8.63
CA ILE A 77 6.04 2.60 -8.70
C ILE A 77 7.39 1.90 -8.58
N TYR A 78 8.39 2.43 -9.25
CA TYR A 78 9.77 2.05 -8.97
C TYR A 78 10.25 2.83 -7.73
N TYR A 79 10.88 2.13 -6.80
CA TYR A 79 11.47 2.71 -5.60
C TYR A 79 12.88 2.16 -5.43
N ASP A 80 13.88 3.03 -5.53
CA ASP A 80 15.29 2.67 -5.34
C ASP A 80 15.69 2.85 -3.88
N GLU A 81 15.47 1.81 -3.08
CA GLU A 81 15.84 1.81 -1.67
C GLU A 81 17.36 1.81 -1.45
N LEU A 82 18.15 1.30 -2.41
CA LEU A 82 19.62 1.30 -2.32
C LEU A 82 20.19 2.71 -2.49
N GLY A 83 19.47 3.60 -3.16
CA GLY A 83 19.80 5.02 -3.27
C GLY A 83 19.43 5.85 -2.04
N GLU A 84 18.67 5.32 -1.08
CA GLU A 84 18.31 6.05 0.14
C GLU A 84 19.50 6.13 1.12
N PRO A 85 19.90 7.34 1.55
CA PRO A 85 20.95 7.50 2.54
C PRO A 85 20.61 6.74 3.83
N GLY A 86 21.55 5.90 4.30
CA GLY A 86 21.36 5.11 5.52
C GLY A 86 20.65 3.77 5.30
N PHE A 87 20.39 3.36 4.06
CA PHE A 87 19.88 2.01 3.77
C PHE A 87 20.99 1.04 3.35
N ALA A 88 21.78 1.40 2.34
CA ALA A 88 22.77 0.52 1.72
C ALA A 88 23.93 0.15 2.66
N GLU A 89 24.27 1.01 3.62
CA GLU A 89 25.28 0.71 4.65
C GLU A 89 24.80 -0.35 5.67
N ASN A 90 23.52 -0.76 5.58
CA ASN A 90 22.88 -1.75 6.43
C ASN A 90 23.00 -1.49 7.96
N PRO A 91 22.80 -0.25 8.45
CA PRO A 91 22.80 0.01 9.88
C PRO A 91 21.56 -0.59 10.57
N VAL A 92 21.56 -0.60 11.91
CA VAL A 92 20.43 -1.12 12.71
C VAL A 92 19.10 -0.42 12.42
N ASP A 93 19.15 0.82 11.93
CA ASP A 93 18.02 1.67 11.60
C ASP A 93 17.72 1.76 10.09
N ARG A 94 18.32 0.91 9.23
CA ARG A 94 18.08 0.95 7.77
C ARG A 94 16.61 0.93 7.38
N CYS A 95 15.80 0.15 8.10
CA CYS A 95 14.38 -0.01 7.84
C CYS A 95 13.60 1.29 8.08
N TYR A 96 14.06 2.14 8.99
CA TYR A 96 13.49 3.46 9.21
C TYR A 96 13.73 4.35 7.97
N HIS A 97 14.96 4.39 7.45
CA HIS A 97 15.30 5.17 6.26
C HIS A 97 14.53 4.69 5.04
N CYS A 98 14.48 3.38 4.80
CA CYS A 98 13.72 2.78 3.72
C CYS A 98 12.21 3.07 3.83
N LYS A 99 11.58 2.91 5.00
CA LYS A 99 10.15 3.23 5.15
C LYS A 99 9.87 4.72 4.99
N LYS A 100 10.77 5.58 5.49
CA LYS A 100 10.63 7.03 5.37
C LYS A 100 10.72 7.49 3.92
N GLY A 101 11.66 6.95 3.14
CA GLY A 101 11.77 7.19 1.70
C GLY A 101 10.53 6.70 0.93
N LEU A 102 10.09 5.47 1.19
CA LEU A 102 8.89 4.92 0.55
C LEU A 102 7.64 5.76 0.82
N ILE A 103 7.40 6.16 2.08
CA ILE A 103 6.26 7.02 2.43
C ILE A 103 6.34 8.37 1.71
N ARG A 104 7.54 8.93 1.55
CA ARG A 104 7.75 10.18 0.79
C ARG A 104 7.34 10.00 -0.67
N GLU A 105 7.70 8.90 -1.32
CA GLU A 105 7.30 8.62 -2.70
C GLU A 105 5.78 8.41 -2.82
N LEU A 106 5.17 7.65 -1.91
CA LEU A 106 3.72 7.44 -1.91
C LEU A 106 2.93 8.73 -1.71
N LYS A 107 3.42 9.65 -0.87
CA LYS A 107 2.80 10.98 -0.67
C LYS A 107 2.78 11.84 -1.94
N LYS A 108 3.77 11.70 -2.82
CA LYS A 108 3.75 12.40 -4.13
C LYS A 108 2.56 11.94 -4.97
N ILE A 109 2.19 10.67 -4.87
CA ILE A 109 1.08 10.08 -5.61
C ILE A 109 -0.26 10.44 -4.98
N SER A 110 -0.36 10.41 -3.65
CA SER A 110 -1.62 10.67 -2.94
C SER A 110 -2.18 12.07 -3.21
N SER A 111 -1.34 13.06 -3.54
CA SER A 111 -1.78 14.40 -3.95
C SER A 111 -2.63 14.43 -5.24
N ARG A 112 -2.68 13.30 -5.98
CA ARG A 112 -3.34 13.16 -7.27
C ARG A 112 -4.54 12.18 -7.22
N VAL A 113 -4.96 11.77 -6.03
CA VAL A 113 -5.99 10.75 -5.76
C VAL A 113 -7.15 11.36 -4.99
#